data_AF-A0A433A4S9-F1
#
_entry.id   AF-A0A433A4S9-F1
#
_cell.length_a   1.000
_cell.length_b   1.000
_cell.length_c   1.000
_cell.angle_alpha   90.00
_cell.angle_beta   90.00
_cell.angle_gamma   90.00
#
_symmetry.space_group_name_H-M   'P 1'
#
loop_
_entity.id
_entity.type
_entity.pdbx_description
1 polymer ?
#
loop_
_entity_poly.entity_id
_entity_poly.type
_entity_poly.pdbx_seq_one_letter_code
_entity_poly.pdbx_strand_id
1 'polypeptide(L)'
;MTRTEQAIRLRDAALQLLGAAGSWADIRDADGGTVRHLEFKNATISVSYRTPFQKVCSEPSQYDKYMAALLGIDVKANLPYGLNIWVGKKVLNIEWDSQGHIELVSFKRGPWEQDLTALGETLSQPADFSRAPS
;
A
#
# COMPACT_ATOMS: atom_id res chain seq x y z
N MET A 1 -19.22 11.18 1.05
CA MET A 1 -18.07 10.29 1.26
C MET A 1 -16.88 11.12 1.70
N THR A 2 -16.32 10.84 2.86
CA THR A 2 -15.17 11.55 3.41
C THR A 2 -13.88 11.15 2.71
N ARG A 3 -12.83 11.94 2.92
CA ARG A 3 -11.50 11.67 2.38
C ARG A 3 -10.93 10.34 2.91
N THR A 4 -11.17 10.02 4.18
CA THR A 4 -10.74 8.78 4.82
C THR A 4 -11.55 7.59 4.32
N GLU A 5 -12.88 7.71 4.21
CA GLU A 5 -13.74 6.66 3.62
C GLU A 5 -13.27 6.29 2.21
N GLN A 6 -12.90 7.27 1.39
CA GLN A 6 -12.37 6.99 0.05
C GLN A 6 -11.03 6.26 0.12
N ALA A 7 -10.12 6.70 0.98
CA ALA A 7 -8.83 6.05 1.12
C ALA A 7 -8.97 4.59 1.58
N ILE A 8 -9.94 4.31 2.47
CA ILE A 8 -10.31 2.96 2.90
C ILE A 8 -10.82 2.14 1.71
N ARG A 9 -11.74 2.67 0.91
CA ARG A 9 -12.23 1.97 -0.28
C ARG A 9 -11.10 1.63 -1.26
N LEU A 10 -10.17 2.56 -1.49
CA LEU A 10 -9.02 2.35 -2.36
C LEU A 10 -8.01 1.36 -1.76
N ARG A 11 -7.80 1.36 -0.44
CA ARG A 11 -7.03 0.33 0.26
C ARG A 11 -7.63 -1.04 0.01
N ASP A 12 -8.93 -1.20 0.18
CA ASP A 12 -9.60 -2.49 0.04
C ASP A 12 -9.53 -3.00 -1.41
N ALA A 13 -9.72 -2.12 -2.39
CA ALA A 13 -9.51 -2.45 -3.81
C ALA A 13 -8.06 -2.85 -4.11
N ALA A 14 -7.08 -2.14 -3.55
CA ALA A 14 -5.66 -2.47 -3.71
C ALA A 14 -5.29 -3.82 -3.06
N LEU A 15 -5.88 -4.15 -1.91
CA LEU A 15 -5.68 -5.45 -1.26
C LEU A 15 -6.27 -6.59 -2.10
N GLN A 16 -7.42 -6.39 -2.74
CA GLN A 16 -7.97 -7.37 -3.70
C GLN A 16 -7.04 -7.55 -4.91
N LEU A 17 -6.53 -6.45 -5.48
CA LEU A 17 -5.56 -6.48 -6.56
C LEU A 17 -4.29 -7.28 -6.18
N LEU A 18 -3.75 -7.04 -4.99
CA LEU A 18 -2.60 -7.76 -4.46
C LEU A 18 -2.91 -9.25 -4.22
N GLY A 19 -4.13 -9.58 -3.79
CA GLY A 19 -4.56 -10.97 -3.63
C GLY A 19 -4.65 -11.72 -4.97
N ALA A 20 -5.07 -11.04 -6.03
CA ALA A 20 -5.26 -11.65 -7.35
C ALA A 20 -3.97 -11.71 -8.20
N ALA A 21 -3.16 -10.66 -8.16
CA ALA A 21 -2.00 -10.48 -9.05
C ALA A 21 -0.72 -10.01 -8.34
N GLY A 22 -0.73 -9.96 -7.01
CA GLY A 22 0.45 -9.60 -6.24
C GLY A 22 1.52 -10.68 -6.26
N SER A 23 2.76 -10.26 -6.06
CA SER A 23 3.92 -11.14 -5.95
C SER A 23 4.76 -10.73 -4.75
N TRP A 24 5.43 -11.70 -4.14
CA TRP A 24 6.35 -11.42 -3.04
C TRP A 24 7.66 -10.89 -3.61
N ALA A 25 8.06 -9.71 -3.15
CA ALA A 25 9.35 -9.11 -3.50
C ALA A 25 10.22 -8.96 -2.26
N ASP A 26 11.50 -9.25 -2.44
CA ASP A 26 12.53 -9.09 -1.42
C ASP A 26 13.03 -7.63 -1.47
N ILE A 27 12.89 -6.91 -0.36
CA ILE A 27 13.48 -5.59 -0.16
C ILE A 27 14.57 -5.67 0.90
N ARG A 28 15.59 -4.83 0.77
CA ARG A 28 16.55 -4.62 1.85
C ARG A 28 15.95 -3.66 2.88
N ASP A 29 15.99 -4.06 4.14
CA ASP A 29 15.69 -3.16 5.24
C ASP A 29 16.86 -2.19 5.48
N ALA A 30 16.66 -1.25 6.41
CA ALA A 30 17.66 -0.25 6.76
C ALA A 30 18.89 -0.84 7.48
N ASP A 31 18.75 -2.03 8.08
CA ASP A 31 19.79 -2.74 8.83
C ASP A 31 20.55 -3.76 7.94
N GLY A 32 20.23 -3.82 6.65
CA GLY A 32 20.84 -4.73 5.68
C GLY A 32 20.23 -6.15 5.65
N GLY A 33 19.17 -6.40 6.39
CA GLY A 33 18.36 -7.60 6.31
C GLY A 33 17.44 -7.60 5.08
N THR A 34 16.92 -8.78 4.74
CA THR A 34 15.96 -8.95 3.65
C THR A 34 14.57 -9.13 4.23
N VAL A 35 13.64 -8.27 3.81
CA VAL A 35 12.24 -8.33 4.19
C VAL A 35 11.40 -8.57 2.95
N ARG A 36 10.40 -9.44 3.06
CA ARG A 36 9.47 -9.73 1.97
C ARG A 36 8.25 -8.87 2.07
N HIS A 37 7.96 -8.04 1.07
CA HIS A 37 6.66 -7.37 0.94
C HIS A 37 5.83 -7.98 -0.17
N LEU A 38 4.51 -7.80 -0.07
CA LEU A 38 3.61 -8.14 -1.17
C LEU A 38 3.48 -6.90 -2.05
N GLU A 39 3.82 -7.03 -3.33
CA GLU A 39 3.72 -5.94 -4.28
C GLU A 39 2.97 -6.32 -5.55
N PHE A 40 2.35 -5.32 -6.15
CA PHE A 40 1.86 -5.35 -7.51
C PHE A 40 2.50 -4.18 -8.26
N LYS A 41 2.99 -4.43 -9.47
CA LYS A 41 3.57 -3.38 -10.31
C LYS A 41 3.27 -3.63 -11.77
N ASN A 42 2.77 -2.61 -12.44
CA ASN A 42 2.70 -2.55 -13.89
C ASN A 42 3.36 -1.25 -14.40
N ALA A 43 3.14 -0.89 -15.66
CA ALA A 43 3.72 0.30 -16.28
C ALA A 43 3.28 1.63 -15.60
N THR A 44 2.11 1.65 -14.96
CA THR A 44 1.45 2.88 -14.52
C THR A 44 1.33 2.97 -13.00
N ILE A 45 0.96 1.86 -12.34
CA ILE A 45 0.69 1.80 -10.91
C ILE A 45 1.60 0.79 -10.24
N SER A 46 2.06 1.16 -9.05
CA SER A 46 2.73 0.26 -8.12
C SER A 46 2.03 0.31 -6.78
N VAL A 47 1.80 -0.85 -6.20
CA VAL A 47 1.17 -1.05 -4.89
C VAL A 47 2.14 -1.89 -4.05
N SER A 48 2.39 -1.46 -2.82
CA SER A 48 3.17 -2.22 -1.83
C SER A 48 2.37 -2.33 -0.54
N TYR A 49 2.34 -3.54 0.01
CA TYR A 49 1.66 -3.86 1.26
C TYR A 49 2.65 -4.35 2.31
N ARG A 50 2.67 -3.61 3.43
CA ARG A 50 3.41 -3.91 4.64
C ARG A 50 2.53 -4.66 5.63
N THR A 51 3.04 -5.75 6.19
CA THR A 51 2.41 -6.51 7.27
C THR A 51 3.25 -6.48 8.54
N PRO A 52 2.65 -6.62 9.74
CA PRO A 52 3.39 -6.56 11.02
C PRO A 52 4.52 -7.58 11.18
N PHE A 53 4.47 -8.72 10.47
CA PHE A 53 5.51 -9.76 10.55
C PHE A 53 6.77 -9.40 9.76
N GLN A 54 6.69 -8.36 8.94
CA GLN A 54 7.82 -7.79 8.23
C GLN A 54 8.51 -6.82 9.18
N LYS A 55 9.70 -7.20 9.67
CA LYS A 55 10.59 -6.32 10.43
C LYS A 55 11.21 -5.24 9.52
N VAL A 56 10.44 -4.62 8.62
CA VAL A 56 10.87 -3.33 8.05
C VAL A 56 10.78 -2.38 9.23
N CYS A 57 11.92 -1.92 9.75
CA CYS A 57 12.05 -1.05 10.92
C CYS A 57 10.77 -0.22 11.11
N SER A 58 9.96 -0.61 12.09
CA SER A 58 8.90 0.23 12.63
C SER A 58 9.49 1.46 13.33
N GLU A 59 10.81 1.49 13.46
CA GLU A 59 11.55 2.66 13.87
C GLU A 59 11.58 3.74 12.77
N PRO A 60 11.40 5.01 13.15
CA PRO A 60 11.56 6.11 12.22
C PRO A 60 12.97 6.17 11.64
N SER A 61 13.10 6.68 10.41
CA SER A 61 14.43 6.85 9.82
C SER A 61 15.28 7.81 10.66
N GLN A 62 16.60 7.72 10.57
CA GLN A 62 17.50 8.67 11.26
C GLN A 62 17.19 10.13 10.88
N TYR A 63 16.74 10.36 9.65
CA TYR A 63 16.28 11.67 9.19
C TYR A 63 15.01 12.11 9.92
N ASP A 64 14.03 11.22 10.10
CA ASP A 64 12.80 11.54 10.84
C ASP A 64 13.09 11.82 12.32
N LYS A 65 13.97 11.01 12.94
CA LYS A 65 14.46 11.23 14.32
C LYS A 65 15.15 12.59 14.46
N TYR A 66 16.01 12.94 13.50
CA TYR A 66 16.69 14.25 13.46
C TYR A 66 15.70 15.41 13.31
N MET A 67 14.75 15.32 12.36
CA MET A 67 13.76 16.37 12.13
C MET A 67 12.81 16.52 13.32
N ALA A 68 12.41 15.43 13.98
CA ALA A 68 11.63 15.48 15.20
C ALA A 68 12.37 16.16 16.35
N ALA A 69 13.64 15.80 16.56
CA ALA A 69 14.48 16.46 17.57
C ALA A 69 14.61 17.96 17.29
N LEU A 70 14.78 18.35 16.02
CA LEU A 70 14.89 19.75 15.59
C LEU A 70 13.57 20.52 15.78
N LEU A 71 12.42 19.88 15.54
CA LEU A 71 11.09 20.50 15.60
C LEU A 71 10.41 20.34 16.97
N GLY A 72 11.00 19.58 17.90
CA GLY A 72 10.39 19.26 19.20
C GLY A 72 9.13 18.40 19.10
N ILE A 73 9.01 17.60 18.04
CA ILE A 73 7.84 16.76 17.75
C ILE A 73 8.21 15.30 18.05
N ASP A 74 7.29 14.55 18.63
CA ASP A 74 7.50 13.11 18.84
C ASP A 74 7.35 12.35 17.51
N VAL A 75 8.28 11.46 17.17
CA VAL A 75 8.13 10.66 15.95
C VAL A 75 7.22 9.49 16.24
N LYS A 76 5.98 9.57 15.73
CA LYS A 76 5.05 8.48 15.84
C LYS A 76 5.57 7.26 15.06
N ALA A 77 5.64 6.12 15.72
CA ALA A 77 5.92 4.86 15.05
C ALA A 77 4.78 4.55 14.06
N ASN A 78 5.13 3.96 12.93
CA ASN A 78 4.16 3.53 11.92
C ASN A 78 3.22 2.46 12.51
N LEU A 79 1.94 2.46 12.09
CA LEU A 79 1.01 1.39 12.44
C LEU A 79 1.43 0.07 11.76
N PRO A 80 1.09 -1.10 12.33
CA PRO A 80 1.65 -2.39 11.90
C PRO A 80 1.35 -2.74 10.43
N TYR A 81 0.15 -2.40 9.94
CA TYR A 81 -0.19 -2.57 8.54
C TYR A 81 -0.04 -1.25 7.78
N GLY A 82 0.47 -1.31 6.57
CA GLY A 82 0.63 -0.13 5.72
C GLY A 82 0.44 -0.46 4.26
N LEU A 83 -0.19 0.42 3.51
CA LEU A 83 -0.37 0.30 2.07
C LEU A 83 0.06 1.59 1.39
N ASN A 84 0.96 1.44 0.42
CA ASN A 84 1.47 2.54 -0.38
C ASN A 84 1.10 2.33 -1.85
N ILE A 85 0.70 3.42 -2.52
CA ILE A 85 0.42 3.43 -3.96
C ILE A 85 1.24 4.54 -4.62
N TRP A 86 1.87 4.20 -5.75
CA TRP A 86 2.64 5.11 -6.58
C TRP A 86 2.13 5.15 -8.02
N VAL A 87 2.11 6.35 -8.58
CA VAL A 87 1.87 6.65 -10.00
C VAL A 87 2.92 7.68 -10.42
N GLY A 88 4.12 7.18 -10.74
CA GLY A 88 5.36 7.97 -10.82
C GLY A 88 5.84 8.51 -9.47
N LYS A 89 4.94 9.07 -8.65
CA LYS A 89 5.17 9.53 -7.26
C LYS A 89 4.17 8.88 -6.31
N LYS A 90 4.46 8.92 -5.00
CA LYS A 90 3.54 8.41 -3.97
C LYS A 90 2.24 9.23 -3.96
N VAL A 91 1.11 8.55 -4.13
CA VAL A 91 -0.24 9.11 -4.19
C VAL A 91 -1.15 8.63 -3.05
N LEU A 92 -0.86 7.49 -2.43
CA LEU A 92 -1.52 7.02 -1.21
C LEU A 92 -0.49 6.45 -0.23
N ASN A 93 -0.63 6.80 1.04
CA ASN A 93 -0.06 6.09 2.18
C ASN A 93 -1.14 6.03 3.25
N ILE A 94 -1.60 4.82 3.57
CA ILE A 94 -2.58 4.55 4.60
C ILE A 94 -2.05 3.43 5.49
N GLU A 95 -2.16 3.62 6.80
CA GLU A 95 -1.72 2.67 7.80
C GLU A 95 -2.86 2.32 8.75
N TRP A 96 -2.83 1.11 9.31
CA TRP A 96 -3.86 0.67 10.25
C TRP A 96 -3.36 -0.41 11.20
N ASP A 97 -4.14 -0.67 12.24
CA ASP A 97 -3.93 -1.79 13.15
C ASP A 97 -5.14 -2.74 13.20
N SER A 98 -5.00 -3.82 13.96
CA SER A 98 -6.06 -4.81 14.16
C SER A 98 -7.20 -4.33 15.07
N GLN A 99 -7.04 -3.17 15.73
CA GLN A 99 -8.05 -2.56 16.58
C GLN A 99 -8.95 -1.58 15.81
N GLY A 100 -8.67 -1.36 14.52
CA GLY A 100 -9.44 -0.49 13.65
C GLY A 100 -8.96 0.96 13.64
N HIS A 101 -7.82 1.27 14.25
CA HIS A 101 -7.20 2.58 14.08
C HIS A 101 -6.68 2.73 12.66
N ILE A 102 -6.93 3.90 12.06
CA ILE A 102 -6.57 4.20 10.67
C ILE A 102 -5.86 5.54 10.63
N GLU A 103 -4.69 5.56 9.99
CA GLU A 103 -3.92 6.76 9.73
C GLU A 103 -3.76 6.99 8.24
N LEU A 104 -4.34 8.10 7.77
CA LEU A 104 -4.17 8.56 6.40
C LEU A 104 -2.95 9.48 6.30
N VAL A 105 -1.76 8.89 6.15
CA VAL A 105 -0.49 9.62 6.11
C VAL A 105 -0.39 10.51 4.86
N SER A 106 -0.82 10.03 3.69
CA SER A 106 -0.86 10.85 2.48
C SER A 106 -1.94 10.38 1.49
N PHE A 107 -2.60 11.33 0.82
CA PHE A 107 -3.56 11.01 -0.24
C PHE A 107 -3.65 12.12 -1.29
N LYS A 108 -3.33 11.81 -2.55
CA LYS A 108 -3.39 12.76 -3.67
C LYS A 108 -4.44 12.26 -4.65
N ARG A 109 -5.46 13.08 -4.87
CA ARG A 109 -6.54 12.77 -5.82
C ARG A 109 -5.99 12.67 -7.24
N GLY A 110 -6.59 11.83 -8.07
CA GLY A 110 -6.26 11.76 -9.49
C GLY A 110 -6.92 10.60 -10.24
N PRO A 111 -6.68 10.50 -11.56
CA PRO A 111 -7.27 9.47 -12.42
C PRO A 111 -7.00 8.04 -11.93
N TRP A 112 -5.84 7.84 -11.28
CA TRP A 112 -5.40 6.55 -10.75
C TRP A 112 -6.40 5.86 -9.81
N GLU A 113 -7.28 6.62 -9.15
CA GLU A 113 -8.31 6.05 -8.27
C GLU A 113 -9.29 5.16 -9.07
N GLN A 114 -9.64 5.61 -10.27
CA GLN A 114 -10.51 4.88 -11.20
C GLN A 114 -9.74 3.73 -11.83
N ASP A 115 -8.50 3.96 -12.26
CA ASP A 115 -7.64 2.93 -12.86
C ASP A 115 -7.43 1.74 -11.91
N LEU A 116 -7.17 2.01 -10.63
CA LEU A 116 -6.99 0.98 -9.61
C LEU A 116 -8.26 0.13 -9.44
N THR A 117 -9.43 0.78 -9.43
CA THR A 117 -10.72 0.09 -9.29
C THR A 117 -10.99 -0.79 -10.51
N ALA A 118 -10.77 -0.25 -11.72
CA ALA A 118 -10.92 -1.00 -12.97
C ALA A 118 -9.98 -2.20 -13.06
N LEU A 119 -8.73 -2.07 -12.58
CA LEU A 119 -7.78 -3.18 -12.49
C LEU A 119 -8.28 -4.28 -11.54
N GLY A 120 -8.80 -3.91 -10.37
CA GLY A 120 -9.37 -4.86 -9.41
C GLY A 120 -10.58 -5.62 -9.98
N GLU A 121 -11.47 -4.93 -10.71
CA GLU A 121 -12.62 -5.55 -11.37
C GLU A 121 -12.21 -6.51 -12.49
N THR A 122 -11.26 -6.10 -13.34
CA THR A 122 -10.75 -6.92 -14.46
C THR A 122 -10.15 -8.24 -13.96
N LEU A 123 -9.43 -8.21 -12.85
CA LEU A 123 -8.78 -9.39 -12.27
C LEU A 123 -9.71 -10.25 -11.39
N SER A 124 -10.89 -9.73 -11.05
CA SER A 124 -11.91 -10.45 -10.28
C SER A 124 -12.93 -11.17 -11.17
N GLN A 125 -12.91 -10.97 -12.49
CA GLN A 125 -13.76 -11.74 -13.40
C GLN A 125 -13.23 -13.18 -13.52
N PRO A 126 -14.05 -14.22 -13.24
CA PRO A 126 -13.67 -15.58 -13.60
C PRO A 126 -13.47 -15.64 -15.11
N ALA A 127 -12.38 -16.26 -15.55
CA ALA A 127 -12.14 -16.51 -16.96
C ALA A 127 -13.39 -17.19 -17.56
N ASP A 128 -14.05 -16.50 -18.48
CA ASP A 128 -15.20 -17.04 -19.19
C ASP A 128 -14.69 -18.12 -20.15
N PHE A 129 -14.67 -19.37 -19.69
CA PHE A 129 -14.28 -20.54 -20.47
C PHE A 129 -15.42 -21.04 -21.39
N SER A 130 -16.49 -20.27 -21.60
CA SER A 130 -17.67 -20.73 -22.37
C SER A 130 -17.54 -20.64 -23.90
N ARG A 131 -16.34 -20.40 -24.46
CA ARG A 131 -16.11 -20.44 -25.91
C ARG A 131 -15.07 -21.50 -26.31
N ALA A 132 -15.53 -22.74 -26.43
CA ALA A 132 -14.91 -23.68 -27.37
C ALA A 132 -15.57 -23.49 -28.75
N PRO A 133 -14.80 -23.31 -29.85
CA PRO A 133 -15.36 -23.35 -31.18
C PRO A 133 -15.85 -24.78 -31.48
N SER A 134 -17.06 -24.86 -32.04
CA SER A 134 -17.70 -26.09 -32.51
C SER A 134 -17.01 -26.71 -33.71
#